data_AF-A0A060BK74-F1
#
_entry.id   AF-A0A060BK74-F1
#
_cell.length_a   1.000
_cell.length_b   1.000
_cell.length_c   1.000
_cell.angle_alpha   90.00
_cell.angle_beta   90.00
_cell.angle_gamma   90.00
#
_symmetry.space_group_name_H-M   'P 1'
#
loop_
_entity.id
_entity.type
_entity.pdbx_description
1 polymer ?
#
loop_
_entity_poly.entity_id
_entity_poly.type
_entity_poly.pdbx_seq_one_letter_code
_entity_poly.pdbx_strand_id
1 'polypeptide(L)' 'MKYYLIAGEASGDLHGSNLMSALKKIDKEASFRFFGGDLMQ' A
#
# COMPACT_ATOMS: atom_id res chain seq x y z
N MET A 1 -10.05 -7.20 4.23
CA MET A 1 -9.47 -8.09 3.17
C MET A 1 -7.95 -8.11 3.25
N LYS A 2 -7.26 -9.07 2.63
CA LYS A 2 -5.78 -9.13 2.59
C LYS A 2 -5.27 -8.63 1.23
N TYR A 3 -4.45 -7.59 1.24
CA TYR A 3 -3.88 -6.97 0.05
C TYR A 3 -2.37 -7.22 -0.01
N TYR A 4 -1.89 -7.59 -1.20
CA TYR A 4 -0.45 -7.68 -1.49
C TYR A 4 -0.09 -6.67 -2.57
N LEU A 5 0.80 -5.73 -2.27
CA LEU A 5 1.24 -4.72 -3.23
C LEU A 5 2.73 -4.88 -3.58
N ILE A 6 3.09 -4.60 -4.83
CA ILE A 6 4.49 -4.63 -5.29
C ILE A 6 4.75 -3.33 -6.05
N ALA A 7 5.81 -2.62 -5.67
CA ALA A 7 6.31 -1.44 -6.34
C ALA A 7 7.81 -1.61 -6.62
N GLY A 8 8.23 -1.21 -7.83
CA GLY A 8 9.62 -1.34 -8.30
C GLY A 8 10.36 0.00 -8.47
N GLU A 9 9.68 1.11 -8.18
CA GLU A 9 10.20 2.47 -8.31
C GLU A 9 9.60 3.37 -7.23
N ALA A 10 10.30 4.46 -6.88
CA ALA A 10 9.88 5.37 -5.81
C ALA A 10 8.49 6.00 -6.04
N SER A 11 8.13 6.26 -7.29
CA SER A 11 6.78 6.69 -7.67
C SER A 11 5.73 5.62 -7.33
N GLY A 12 6.04 4.34 -7.54
CA GLY A 12 5.16 3.22 -7.20
C GLY A 12 4.90 3.12 -5.70
N ASP A 13 5.93 3.33 -4.88
CA ASP A 13 5.81 3.32 -3.41
C ASP A 13 4.86 4.42 -2.91
N LEU A 14 5.02 5.65 -3.44
CA LEU A 14 4.17 6.79 -3.08
C LEU A 14 2.69 6.54 -3.43
N HIS A 15 2.42 6.09 -4.67
CA HIS A 15 1.05 5.77 -5.08
C HIS A 15 0.49 4.58 -4.28
N GLY A 16 1.34 3.61 -3.96
CA GLY A 16 1.01 2.46 -3.13
C GLY A 16 0.57 2.85 -1.72
N SER A 17 1.32 3.71 -1.02
CA SER A 17 0.96 4.20 0.32
C SER A 17 -0.36 4.99 0.30
N ASN A 18 -0.58 5.81 -0.73
CA ASN A 18 -1.85 6.53 -0.92
C ASN A 18 -3.03 5.56 -1.09
N LEU A 19 -2.86 4.50 -1.88
CA LEU A 19 -3.86 3.46 -2.06
C LEU A 19 -4.15 2.70 -0.76
N MET A 20 -3.11 2.29 -0.03
CA MET A 20 -3.26 1.63 1.28
C MET A 20 -4.04 2.51 2.26
N SER A 21 -3.73 3.80 2.29
CA SER A 21 -4.41 4.80 3.12
C SER A 21 -5.89 4.97 2.76
N ALA A 22 -6.21 5.00 1.46
CA ALA A 22 -7.60 5.07 1.00
C ALA A 22 -8.37 3.78 1.32
N LEU A 23 -7.76 2.62 1.12
CA LEU A 23 -8.37 1.32 1.40
C LEU A 23 -8.69 1.14 2.89
N LYS A 24 -7.80 1.55 3.81
CA LYS A 24 -8.08 1.52 5.26
C LYS A 24 -9.29 2.35 5.69
N LYS A 25 -9.64 3.41 4.94
CA LYS A 25 -10.83 4.23 5.23
C LYS A 25 -12.13 3.51 4.87
N ILE A 26 -12.08 2.66 3.84
CA ILE A 26 -13.25 1.92 3.33
C ILE A 26 -13.37 0.57 4.05
N ASP A 27 -12.26 -0.13 4.22
CA ASP A 27 -12.14 -1.42 4.89
C ASP A 27 -11.19 -1.29 6.08
N LYS A 28 -11.78 -1.14 7.28
CA LYS A 28 -11.01 -1.01 8.53
C LYS A 28 -10.24 -2.29 8.90
N GLU A 29 -10.63 -3.44 8.36
CA GLU A 29 -9.96 -4.73 8.56
C GLU A 29 -9.03 -5.08 7.40
N ALA A 30 -8.68 -4.09 6.57
CA ALA A 30 -7.70 -4.26 5.51
C ALA A 30 -6.31 -4.55 6.12
N SER A 31 -5.77 -5.72 5.75
CA SER A 31 -4.41 -6.14 6.09
C SER A 31 -3.55 -6.03 4.85
N PHE A 32 -2.35 -5.48 5.02
CA PHE A 32 -1.44 -5.23 3.90
C PHE A 32 -0.14 -5.99 4.11
N ARG A 33 0.35 -6.59 3.03
CA ARG A 33 1.74 -6.98 2.88
C ARG A 33 2.22 -6.35 1.59
N PHE A 34 3.47 -5.92 1.53
CA PHE A 34 3.97 -5.31 0.32
C PHE A 34 5.47 -5.51 0.16
N PHE A 35 5.92 -5.30 -1.07
CA PHE A 35 7.33 -5.23 -1.42
C PHE A 35 7.54 -3.94 -2.22
N GLY A 36 8.16 -2.95 -1.58
CA GLY A 36 8.42 -1.63 -2.11
C GLY A 36 9.55 -0.98 -1.32
N GLY A 37 9.93 0.23 -1.71
CA GLY A 37 10.93 1.03 -1.03
C GLY A 37 10.38 1.83 0.15
N ASP A 38 11.19 2.77 0.65
CA ASP A 38 10.97 3.46 1.92
C ASP A 38 9.68 4.30 1.99
N LEU A 39 9.13 4.70 0.83
CA LEU A 39 7.91 5.52 0.74
C LEU A 39 6.62 4.69 0.90
N MET A 40 6.71 3.35 0.95
CA MET A 40 5.56 2.45 1.08
C MET A 40 5.36 2.08 2.55
N GLN A 41 4.57 2.88 3.28
CA GLN A 41 4.24 2.69 4.71
C GLN A 41 2.74 2.90 4.98
#